data_AF-A0A0D6LKF8-F1
#
_entry.id   AF-A0A0D6LKF8-F1
#
_cell.length_a   1.000
_cell.length_b   1.000
_cell.length_c   1.000
_cell.angle_alpha   90.00
_cell.angle_beta   90.00
_cell.angle_gamma   90.00
#
_symmetry.space_group_name_H-M   'P 1'
#
loop_
_entity.id
_entity.type
_entity.pdbx_description
1 polymer ?
#
loop_
_entity_poly.entity_id
_entity_poly.type
_entity_poly.pdbx_seq_one_letter_code
_entity_poly.pdbx_strand_id
1 'polypeptide(L)'
;MIYFKNNHFGCTLNRCNTRSSRSPVVAIIVCVYLSAPIYGAPLYESGNACQNDSDCTLLPSSKCAEGLCWSHVVLTPPEPNDICPQNVNMTDKLRKKFHNTHNNLRSKVAKGVVYFDEKRRLPPAGDMYYMTYDCDLEAAAQQHASGCSMMTSSSSSRKDVGENTAVVTGLSRYPELAAEKALKQWWSEVQESGLNSEMKFTEEMSYQKYNAVRHLTQASACFFSI
;
A
#
# COMPACT_ATOMS: atom_id res chain seq x y z
N MET A 1 0.78 22.92 13.97
CA MET A 1 1.83 23.58 14.77
C MET A 1 1.95 22.98 16.16
N ILE A 2 0.91 23.05 17.01
CA ILE A 2 1.01 22.63 18.43
C ILE A 2 0.50 21.21 18.72
N TYR A 3 0.16 20.43 17.69
CA TYR A 3 -0.38 19.10 17.90
C TYR A 3 0.72 18.18 18.45
N PHE A 4 0.60 17.74 19.70
CA PHE A 4 1.66 17.06 20.45
C PHE A 4 2.11 15.73 19.83
N LYS A 5 1.28 15.15 18.94
CA LYS A 5 1.62 13.91 18.21
C LYS A 5 2.41 14.16 16.91
N ASN A 6 2.84 15.39 16.64
CA ASN A 6 3.74 15.68 15.52
C ASN A 6 5.18 15.79 16.00
N ASN A 7 6.06 14.95 15.47
CA ASN A 7 7.50 15.04 15.67
C ASN A 7 8.28 15.33 14.38
N HIS A 8 7.58 15.53 13.26
CA HIS A 8 8.17 15.89 11.97
C HIS A 8 7.30 16.93 11.25
N PHE A 9 7.95 17.91 10.65
CA PHE A 9 7.33 18.89 9.76
C PHE A 9 8.32 19.28 8.65
N GLY A 10 7.78 19.80 7.55
CA GLY A 10 8.58 20.36 6.46
C GLY A 10 7.89 21.60 5.92
N CYS A 11 8.66 22.65 5.65
CA CYS A 11 8.13 23.91 5.14
C CYS A 11 8.78 24.29 3.81
N THR A 12 8.06 25.04 3.00
CA THR A 12 8.54 25.62 1.74
C THR A 12 7.99 27.02 1.56
N LEU A 13 8.72 27.83 0.80
CA LEU A 13 8.33 29.18 0.39
C LEU A 13 8.45 29.27 -1.12
N ASN A 14 7.41 29.80 -1.78
CA ASN A 14 7.46 30.16 -3.18
C ASN A 14 6.96 31.58 -3.38
N ARG A 15 7.58 32.36 -4.28
CA ARG A 15 7.11 33.70 -4.64
C ARG A 15 6.31 33.61 -5.93
N CYS A 16 5.10 34.14 -5.91
CA CYS A 16 4.17 34.07 -7.03
C CYS A 16 3.78 35.48 -7.47
N ASN A 17 3.81 35.71 -8.78
CA ASN A 17 3.27 36.94 -9.33
C ASN A 17 1.75 36.89 -9.30
N THR A 18 1.12 38.02 -8.98
CA THR A 18 -0.33 38.14 -8.99
C THR A 18 -0.80 39.15 -10.02
N ARG A 19 -2.09 39.10 -10.35
CA ARG A 19 -2.74 40.10 -11.21
C ARG A 19 -3.03 41.42 -10.49
N SER A 20 -2.72 41.54 -9.20
CA SER A 20 -2.95 42.74 -8.40
C SER A 20 -1.86 43.77 -8.65
N SER A 21 -2.24 44.98 -9.06
CA SER A 21 -1.33 46.12 -9.17
C SER A 21 -0.81 46.63 -7.81
N ARG A 22 -1.51 46.32 -6.70
CA ARG A 22 -1.08 46.69 -5.34
C ARG A 22 -0.16 45.66 -4.68
N SER A 23 -0.23 44.41 -5.11
CA SER A 23 0.60 43.32 -4.57
C SER A 23 1.05 42.42 -5.72
N PRO A 24 1.92 42.94 -6.60
CA PRO A 24 2.31 42.25 -7.83
C PRO A 24 3.08 40.94 -7.55
N VAL A 25 3.64 40.79 -6.36
CA VAL A 25 4.31 39.58 -5.89
C VAL A 25 3.78 39.22 -4.50
N VAL A 26 3.42 37.94 -4.30
CA VAL A 26 3.06 37.36 -3.00
C VAL A 26 3.98 36.20 -2.68
N ALA A 27 4.20 35.93 -1.40
CA ALA A 27 4.89 34.72 -0.94
C ALA A 27 3.86 33.71 -0.45
N ILE A 28 3.91 32.49 -0.98
CA ILE A 28 3.16 31.34 -0.49
C ILE A 28 4.11 30.54 0.40
N ILE A 29 3.73 30.40 1.67
CA ILE A 29 4.46 29.62 2.67
C ILE A 29 3.58 28.43 3.03
N VAL A 30 4.12 27.23 2.90
CA VAL A 30 3.40 25.99 3.22
C VAL A 30 4.25 25.19 4.17
N CYS A 31 3.67 24.78 5.29
CA CYS A 31 4.24 23.78 6.18
C CYS A 31 3.31 22.57 6.24
N VAL A 32 3.88 21.38 6.05
CA VAL A 32 3.20 20.10 6.21
C VAL A 32 3.71 19.40 7.46
N TYR A 33 2.83 18.69 8.14
CA TYR A 33 3.11 17.96 9.37
C TYR A 33 2.80 16.49 9.13
N LEU A 34 3.53 15.60 9.79
CA LEU A 34 3.38 14.16 9.61
C LEU A 34 1.97 13.65 9.96
N SER A 35 1.36 14.21 11.00
CA SER A 35 0.06 13.82 11.54
C SER A 35 -0.92 15.00 11.61
N ALA A 36 -2.18 14.73 11.30
CA ALA A 36 -3.27 15.67 11.45
C ALA A 36 -3.96 15.51 12.83
N PRO A 37 -4.50 16.59 13.42
CA PRO A 37 -5.37 16.51 14.58
C PRO A 37 -6.61 15.65 14.30
N ILE A 38 -7.09 14.95 15.32
CA ILE A 38 -8.32 14.15 15.26
C ILE A 38 -9.45 14.97 15.85
N TYR A 39 -10.60 15.02 15.15
CA TYR A 39 -11.77 15.73 15.63
C TYR A 39 -12.22 15.18 17.00
N GLY A 40 -12.44 16.07 17.97
CA GLY A 40 -12.82 15.71 19.33
C GLY A 40 -11.68 15.24 20.25
N ALA A 41 -10.46 15.06 19.72
CA ALA A 41 -9.29 14.73 20.52
C ALA A 41 -8.53 16.01 20.97
N PRO A 42 -7.80 15.97 22.10
CA PRO A 42 -6.99 17.11 22.53
C PRO A 42 -5.82 17.37 21.58
N LEU A 43 -5.46 18.65 21.43
CA LEU A 43 -4.26 19.06 20.69
C LEU A 43 -2.97 18.77 21.46
N TYR A 44 -3.05 18.74 22.79
CA TYR A 44 -2.02 18.35 23.75
C TYR A 44 -2.70 18.11 25.11
N GLU A 45 -2.10 17.30 25.97
CA GLU A 45 -2.57 17.11 27.35
C GLU A 45 -2.01 18.22 28.26
N SER A 46 -2.81 18.67 29.23
CA SER A 46 -2.34 19.66 30.22
C SER A 46 -1.35 19.01 31.19
N GLY A 47 -0.20 19.64 31.40
CA GLY A 47 0.84 19.13 32.29
C GLY A 47 2.09 20.01 32.32
N ASN A 48 3.09 19.60 33.09
CA ASN A 48 4.39 20.26 33.12
C ASN A 48 5.22 19.87 31.89
N ALA A 49 6.05 20.79 31.40
CA ALA A 49 7.07 20.49 30.41
C ALA A 49 8.09 19.47 30.96
N CYS A 50 8.67 18.64 30.08
CA CYS A 50 9.66 17.65 30.51
C CYS A 50 10.86 18.34 31.17
N GLN A 51 11.38 17.72 32.23
CA GLN A 51 12.61 18.12 32.92
C GLN A 51 13.73 17.12 32.66
N ASN A 52 13.39 15.86 32.44
CA ASN A 52 14.32 14.76 32.17
C ASN A 52 13.72 13.77 31.17
N ASP A 53 14.55 12.89 30.60
CA ASP A 53 14.14 11.91 29.58
C ASP A 53 12.98 11.00 30.03
N SER A 54 12.87 10.72 31.35
CA SER A 54 11.82 9.84 31.87
C SER A 54 10.43 10.47 31.88
N ASP A 55 10.33 11.81 31.78
CA ASP A 55 9.06 12.52 31.64
C ASP A 55 8.42 12.31 30.25
N CYS A 56 9.21 11.82 29.28
CA CYS A 56 8.80 11.66 27.89
C CYS A 56 8.27 10.25 27.59
N THR A 57 7.01 10.01 27.95
CA THR A 57 6.41 8.66 27.92
C THR A 57 5.66 8.32 26.63
N LEU A 58 5.40 9.30 25.76
CA LEU A 58 4.58 9.10 24.55
C LEU A 58 5.26 8.20 23.50
N LEU A 59 6.59 8.21 23.45
CA LEU A 59 7.41 7.47 22.48
C LEU A 59 8.59 6.80 23.18
N PRO A 60 8.96 5.57 22.78
CA PRO A 60 10.13 4.91 23.34
C PRO A 60 11.42 5.66 22.97
N SER A 61 12.41 5.56 23.85
CA SER A 61 13.73 6.20 23.68
C SER A 61 13.67 7.71 23.43
N SER A 62 12.63 8.38 23.93
CA SER A 62 12.51 9.83 23.87
C SER A 62 13.49 10.49 24.82
N LYS A 63 13.96 11.67 24.43
CA LYS A 63 14.80 12.54 25.24
C LYS A 63 14.08 13.85 25.50
N CYS A 64 14.39 14.45 26.65
CA CYS A 64 13.94 15.78 26.97
C CYS A 64 14.99 16.81 26.53
N ALA A 65 14.57 17.79 25.75
CA ALA A 65 15.38 18.95 25.41
C ALA A 65 14.50 20.20 25.43
N GLU A 66 14.91 21.21 26.22
CA GLU A 66 14.22 22.51 26.29
C GLU A 66 12.71 22.41 26.62
N GLY A 67 12.33 21.46 27.48
CA GLY A 67 10.93 21.23 27.85
C GLY A 67 10.12 20.48 26.79
N LEU A 68 10.74 20.03 25.70
CA LEU A 68 10.13 19.26 24.62
C LEU A 68 10.67 17.83 24.59
N CYS A 69 9.75 16.88 24.41
CA CYS A 69 10.10 15.49 24.16
C CYS A 69 10.38 15.29 22.68
N TRP A 70 11.58 14.78 22.37
CA TRP A 70 11.97 14.44 21.01
C TRP A 70 12.44 12.99 20.94
N SER A 71 12.16 12.33 19.81
CA SER A 71 12.59 10.97 19.54
C SER A 71 12.89 10.84 18.05
N HIS A 72 13.89 10.03 17.72
CA HIS A 72 14.14 9.59 16.35
C HIS A 72 13.06 8.61 15.86
N VAL A 73 12.20 8.10 16.77
CA VAL A 73 11.07 7.22 16.44
C VAL A 73 9.91 8.06 15.92
N VAL A 74 9.43 7.74 14.72
CA VAL A 74 8.28 8.40 14.08
C VAL A 74 6.97 7.96 14.78
N LEU A 75 6.08 8.90 15.11
CA LEU A 75 4.86 8.71 15.94
C LEU A 75 3.72 7.85 15.37
N THR A 76 3.97 7.10 14.30
CA THR A 76 3.15 5.92 14.09
C THR A 76 3.49 4.95 15.23
N PRO A 77 2.51 4.42 16.00
CA PRO A 77 2.75 3.19 16.76
C PRO A 77 3.54 2.23 15.85
N PRO A 78 4.52 1.45 16.35
CA PRO A 78 5.07 0.39 15.53
C PRO A 78 3.87 -0.40 15.03
N GLU A 79 3.61 -0.33 13.73
CA GLU A 79 2.44 -0.96 13.15
C GLU A 79 2.53 -2.44 13.55
N PRO A 80 1.46 -3.04 14.11
CA PRO A 80 1.52 -4.41 14.58
C PRO A 80 2.11 -5.34 13.51
N ASN A 81 2.99 -6.23 13.96
CA ASN A 81 3.67 -7.21 13.12
C ASN A 81 3.51 -8.60 13.74
N ASP A 82 2.30 -8.94 14.13
CA ASP A 82 1.99 -10.20 14.81
C ASP A 82 1.74 -11.34 13.80
N ILE A 83 1.32 -11.01 12.56
CA ILE A 83 1.01 -12.02 11.54
C ILE A 83 2.29 -12.66 10.99
N CYS A 84 3.32 -11.86 10.68
CA CYS A 84 4.62 -12.34 10.21
C CYS A 84 5.77 -11.65 10.96
N PRO A 85 6.04 -12.01 12.22
CA PRO A 85 7.01 -11.32 13.08
C PRO A 85 8.43 -11.23 12.49
N GLN A 86 8.82 -12.20 11.67
CA GLN A 86 10.11 -12.26 10.98
C GLN A 86 10.25 -11.28 9.79
N ASN A 87 9.14 -10.78 9.26
CA ASN A 87 9.13 -9.90 8.09
C ASN A 87 8.85 -8.45 8.51
N VAL A 88 9.89 -7.62 8.56
CA VAL A 88 9.83 -6.27 9.15
C VAL A 88 9.46 -5.14 8.18
N ASN A 89 9.42 -5.42 6.88
CA ASN A 89 9.12 -4.42 5.84
C ASN A 89 7.62 -4.32 5.50
N MET A 90 6.79 -5.11 6.18
CA MET A 90 5.34 -5.18 6.02
C MET A 90 4.65 -5.02 7.37
N THR A 91 3.39 -4.59 7.34
CA THR A 91 2.58 -4.37 8.54
C THR A 91 1.30 -5.18 8.50
N ASP A 92 0.76 -5.57 9.66
CA ASP A 92 -0.47 -6.36 9.73
C ASP A 92 -1.66 -5.67 9.09
N LYS A 93 -1.69 -4.34 9.14
CA LYS A 93 -2.69 -3.52 8.46
C LYS A 93 -2.63 -3.69 6.94
N LEU A 94 -1.43 -3.65 6.35
CA LEU A 94 -1.23 -3.90 4.92
C LEU A 94 -1.53 -5.35 4.54
N ARG A 95 -1.09 -6.32 5.34
CA ARG A 95 -1.41 -7.75 5.14
C ARG A 95 -2.91 -7.97 5.09
N LYS A 96 -3.64 -7.47 6.10
CA LYS A 96 -5.11 -7.49 6.16
C LYS A 96 -5.74 -6.79 4.96
N LYS A 97 -5.18 -5.65 4.51
CA LYS A 97 -5.70 -4.94 3.32
C LYS A 97 -5.61 -5.79 2.06
N PHE A 98 -4.45 -6.40 1.78
CA PHE A 98 -4.28 -7.28 0.62
C PHE A 98 -5.17 -8.51 0.74
N HIS A 99 -5.10 -9.21 1.87
CA HIS A 99 -5.84 -10.44 2.14
C HIS A 99 -7.35 -10.26 2.01
N ASN A 100 -7.91 -9.26 2.69
CA ASN A 100 -9.36 -8.98 2.65
C ASN A 100 -9.80 -8.56 1.25
N THR A 101 -9.02 -7.71 0.56
CA THR A 101 -9.38 -7.28 -0.80
C THR A 101 -9.44 -8.46 -1.77
N HIS A 102 -8.41 -9.33 -1.77
CA HIS A 102 -8.39 -10.51 -2.64
C HIS A 102 -9.56 -11.45 -2.34
N ASN A 103 -9.78 -11.81 -1.08
CA ASN A 103 -10.87 -12.72 -0.71
C ASN A 103 -12.26 -12.13 -0.96
N ASN A 104 -12.45 -10.82 -0.77
CA ASN A 104 -13.71 -10.15 -1.11
C ASN A 104 -13.99 -10.18 -2.61
N LEU A 105 -12.98 -9.92 -3.44
CA LEU A 105 -13.10 -9.98 -4.90
C LEU A 105 -13.36 -11.42 -5.37
N ARG A 106 -12.62 -12.41 -4.85
CA ARG A 106 -12.85 -13.85 -5.10
C ARG A 106 -14.27 -14.27 -4.73
N SER A 107 -14.77 -13.83 -3.57
CA SER A 107 -16.15 -14.11 -3.14
C SER A 107 -17.18 -13.52 -4.10
N LYS A 108 -16.96 -12.30 -4.59
CA LYS A 108 -17.86 -11.68 -5.59
C LYS A 108 -17.88 -12.46 -6.91
N VAL A 109 -16.71 -12.91 -7.38
CA VAL A 109 -16.61 -13.78 -8.57
C VAL A 109 -17.33 -15.09 -8.32
N ALA A 110 -17.06 -15.76 -7.20
CA ALA A 110 -17.68 -17.04 -6.85
C ALA A 110 -19.22 -16.95 -6.79
N LYS A 111 -19.76 -15.84 -6.29
CA LYS A 111 -21.20 -15.56 -6.24
C LYS A 111 -21.80 -15.14 -7.58
N GLY A 112 -21.01 -14.95 -8.63
CA GLY A 112 -21.49 -14.53 -9.94
C GLY A 112 -22.06 -13.10 -9.96
N VAL A 113 -21.53 -12.19 -9.11
CA VAL A 113 -21.98 -10.79 -9.03
C VAL A 113 -21.00 -9.80 -9.65
N VAL A 114 -19.92 -10.30 -10.27
CA VAL A 114 -18.95 -9.49 -11.00
C VAL A 114 -19.36 -9.41 -12.47
N TYR A 115 -19.30 -8.20 -13.01
CA TYR A 115 -19.61 -7.92 -14.42
C TYR A 115 -18.31 -7.72 -15.19
N PHE A 116 -18.24 -8.36 -16.36
CA PHE A 116 -17.23 -8.14 -17.38
C PHE A 116 -17.49 -6.81 -18.10
N ASP A 117 -18.73 -6.60 -18.54
CA ASP A 117 -19.25 -5.35 -19.08
C ASP A 117 -20.69 -5.13 -18.60
N GLU A 118 -21.34 -4.06 -19.05
CA GLU A 118 -22.72 -3.70 -18.65
C GLU A 118 -23.75 -4.83 -18.84
N LYS A 119 -23.48 -5.80 -19.73
CA LYS A 119 -24.42 -6.85 -20.13
C LYS A 119 -23.98 -8.25 -19.74
N ARG A 120 -22.68 -8.48 -19.51
CA ARG A 120 -22.10 -9.82 -19.28
C ARG A 120 -21.53 -9.94 -17.87
N ARG A 121 -21.96 -10.98 -17.15
CA ARG A 121 -21.38 -11.37 -15.85
C ARG A 121 -20.31 -12.42 -16.04
N LEU A 122 -19.33 -12.43 -15.15
CA LEU A 122 -18.45 -13.58 -14.99
C LEU A 122 -19.26 -14.77 -14.45
N PRO A 123 -19.04 -15.99 -14.96
CA PRO A 123 -19.69 -17.17 -14.42
C PRO A 123 -19.31 -17.37 -12.93
N PRO A 124 -20.25 -17.85 -12.09
CA PRO A 124 -19.96 -18.17 -10.71
C PRO A 124 -18.93 -19.31 -10.61
N ALA A 125 -18.14 -19.32 -9.55
CA ALA A 125 -17.12 -20.34 -9.30
C ALA A 125 -17.56 -21.26 -8.16
N GLY A 126 -17.67 -22.56 -8.45
CA GLY A 126 -18.19 -23.56 -7.51
C GLY A 126 -17.21 -24.00 -6.41
N ASP A 127 -15.90 -23.91 -6.66
CA ASP A 127 -14.84 -24.34 -5.71
C ASP A 127 -13.72 -23.29 -5.59
N MET A 128 -14.10 -22.04 -5.30
CA MET A 128 -13.16 -20.93 -5.15
C MET A 128 -12.58 -20.90 -3.72
N TYR A 129 -11.36 -21.39 -3.55
CA TYR A 129 -10.69 -21.42 -2.24
C TYR A 129 -10.47 -20.04 -1.62
N TYR A 130 -10.59 -19.97 -0.30
CA TYR A 130 -10.18 -18.82 0.49
C TYR A 130 -8.65 -18.75 0.56
N MET A 131 -8.07 -17.60 0.25
CA MET A 131 -6.63 -17.38 0.37
C MET A 131 -6.27 -17.17 1.84
N THR A 132 -5.28 -17.90 2.34
CA THR A 132 -4.61 -17.60 3.61
C THR A 132 -3.39 -16.73 3.36
N TYR A 133 -3.02 -15.89 4.33
CA TYR A 133 -1.80 -15.10 4.23
C TYR A 133 -0.60 -16.00 4.60
N ASP A 134 0.45 -15.98 3.78
CA ASP A 134 1.63 -16.83 3.94
C ASP A 134 2.89 -15.97 4.04
N CYS A 135 3.62 -16.12 5.13
CA CYS A 135 4.77 -15.28 5.45
C CYS A 135 6.02 -15.62 4.63
N ASP A 136 6.15 -16.85 4.12
CA ASP A 136 7.28 -17.25 3.27
C ASP A 136 7.09 -16.69 1.86
N LEU A 137 5.85 -16.68 1.35
CA LEU A 137 5.51 -15.97 0.12
C LEU A 137 5.70 -14.44 0.25
N GLU A 138 5.39 -13.85 1.41
CA GLU A 138 5.71 -12.44 1.69
C GLU A 138 7.22 -12.19 1.66
N ALA A 139 8.02 -13.07 2.29
CA ALA A 139 9.47 -12.94 2.31
C ALA A 139 10.06 -13.02 0.89
N ALA A 140 9.59 -13.95 0.06
CA ALA A 140 9.99 -14.07 -1.34
C ALA A 140 9.60 -12.82 -2.16
N ALA A 141 8.39 -12.29 -1.98
CA ALA A 141 7.95 -11.07 -2.62
C ALA A 141 8.80 -9.86 -2.19
N GLN A 142 9.11 -9.76 -0.89
CA GLN A 142 9.97 -8.71 -0.34
C GLN A 142 11.39 -8.81 -0.90
N GLN A 143 11.94 -10.01 -1.06
CA GLN A 143 13.27 -10.21 -1.63
C GLN A 143 13.35 -9.64 -3.06
N HIS A 144 12.35 -9.92 -3.90
CA HIS A 144 12.29 -9.34 -5.25
C HIS A 144 12.10 -7.82 -5.23
N ALA A 145 11.14 -7.34 -4.43
CA ALA A 145 10.86 -5.90 -4.30
C ALA A 145 12.07 -5.09 -3.81
N SER A 146 12.91 -5.68 -2.95
CA SER A 146 14.14 -5.05 -2.46
C SER A 146 15.17 -4.81 -3.56
N GLY A 147 15.09 -5.56 -4.67
CA GLY A 147 15.90 -5.31 -5.86
C GLY A 147 15.46 -4.09 -6.68
N CYS A 148 14.33 -3.45 -6.33
CA CYS A 148 13.79 -2.26 -7.01
C CYS A 148 13.62 -2.43 -8.54
N SER A 149 13.41 -3.67 -8.99
CA SER A 149 13.05 -3.94 -10.38
C SER A 149 11.63 -3.45 -10.65
N MET A 150 11.43 -2.79 -11.79
CA MET A 150 10.12 -2.36 -12.26
C MET A 150 9.35 -3.47 -12.99
N MET A 151 9.95 -4.67 -13.05
CA MET A 151 9.45 -5.84 -13.75
C MET A 151 9.23 -6.99 -12.78
N THR A 152 8.37 -7.94 -13.19
CA THR A 152 8.21 -9.23 -12.52
C THR A 152 9.54 -9.99 -12.45
N SER A 153 9.76 -10.76 -11.38
CA SER A 153 10.84 -11.73 -11.27
C SER A 153 10.74 -12.80 -12.37
N SER A 154 11.88 -13.40 -12.70
CA SER A 154 11.93 -14.51 -13.66
C SER A 154 11.07 -15.68 -13.17
N SER A 155 10.29 -16.31 -14.05
CA SER A 155 9.55 -17.52 -13.69
C SER A 155 10.47 -18.64 -13.17
N SER A 156 11.71 -18.70 -13.66
CA SER A 156 12.72 -19.66 -13.18
C SER A 156 13.14 -19.44 -11.72
N SER A 157 13.03 -18.21 -11.19
CA SER A 157 13.29 -17.90 -9.78
C SER A 157 12.10 -18.15 -8.87
N ARG A 158 10.93 -18.49 -9.43
CA ARG A 158 9.67 -18.69 -8.68
C ARG A 158 8.81 -19.79 -9.30
N LYS A 159 9.38 -21.00 -9.37
CA LYS A 159 8.69 -22.18 -9.91
C LYS A 159 7.36 -22.38 -9.18
N ASP A 160 6.26 -22.52 -9.93
CA ASP A 160 4.91 -22.73 -9.40
C ASP A 160 4.33 -21.60 -8.51
N VAL A 161 5.01 -20.44 -8.43
CA VAL A 161 4.55 -19.25 -7.72
C VAL A 161 4.21 -18.11 -8.68
N GLY A 162 2.98 -17.62 -8.59
CA GLY A 162 2.52 -16.42 -9.31
C GLY A 162 3.06 -15.11 -8.74
N GLU A 163 3.07 -14.05 -9.56
CA GLU A 163 3.54 -12.74 -9.09
C GLU A 163 2.84 -11.57 -9.79
N ASN A 164 2.38 -10.62 -8.99
CA ASN A 164 1.79 -9.37 -9.43
C ASN A 164 2.76 -8.23 -9.09
N THR A 165 3.07 -7.35 -10.04
CA THR A 165 3.94 -6.18 -9.82
C THR A 165 3.20 -4.90 -10.16
N ALA A 166 3.32 -3.89 -9.31
CA ALA A 166 2.80 -2.55 -9.58
C ALA A 166 3.84 -1.51 -9.21
N VAL A 167 4.03 -0.54 -10.10
CA VAL A 167 4.86 0.63 -9.83
C VAL A 167 3.93 1.80 -9.52
N VAL A 168 3.99 2.30 -8.28
CA VAL A 168 3.16 3.42 -7.85
C VAL A 168 4.06 4.63 -7.54
N THR A 169 3.97 5.66 -8.38
CA THR A 169 4.77 6.89 -8.23
C THR A 169 4.12 7.88 -7.25
N GLY A 170 4.95 8.66 -6.55
CA GLY A 170 4.49 9.75 -5.68
C GLY A 170 3.81 9.34 -4.36
N LEU A 171 3.73 8.03 -4.06
CA LEU A 171 3.05 7.50 -2.87
C LEU A 171 3.96 6.68 -1.96
N SER A 172 5.28 6.78 -2.10
CA SER A 172 6.25 6.03 -1.28
C SER A 172 6.10 6.26 0.23
N ARG A 173 5.50 7.39 0.64
CA ARG A 173 5.24 7.73 2.04
C ARG A 173 3.86 7.26 2.56
N TYR A 174 3.03 6.65 1.70
CA TYR A 174 1.65 6.25 2.01
C TYR A 174 1.41 4.81 1.53
N PRO A 175 1.99 3.79 2.19
CA PRO A 175 2.01 2.43 1.68
C PRO A 175 0.61 1.82 1.53
N GLU A 176 -0.37 2.20 2.35
CA GLU A 176 -1.76 1.73 2.21
C GLU A 176 -2.43 2.30 0.96
N LEU A 177 -2.18 3.58 0.65
CA LEU A 177 -2.72 4.20 -0.56
C LEU A 177 -2.03 3.64 -1.81
N ALA A 178 -0.73 3.33 -1.72
CA ALA A 178 -0.01 2.64 -2.78
C ALA A 178 -0.58 1.23 -3.00
N ALA A 179 -0.83 0.46 -1.93
CA ALA A 179 -1.47 -0.85 -2.00
C ALA A 179 -2.88 -0.78 -2.61
N GLU A 180 -3.68 0.24 -2.24
CA GLU A 180 -5.00 0.45 -2.85
C GLU A 180 -4.94 0.73 -4.34
N LYS A 181 -3.98 1.54 -4.80
CA LYS A 181 -3.79 1.79 -6.23
C LYS A 181 -3.35 0.53 -6.97
N ALA A 182 -2.42 -0.23 -6.41
CA ALA A 182 -1.97 -1.50 -6.97
C ALA A 182 -3.13 -2.50 -7.12
N LEU A 183 -3.92 -2.69 -6.05
CA LEU A 183 -5.10 -3.56 -6.05
C LEU A 183 -6.15 -3.13 -7.09
N LYS A 184 -6.39 -1.82 -7.24
CA LYS A 184 -7.31 -1.30 -8.26
C LYS A 184 -6.80 -1.53 -9.68
N GLN A 185 -5.51 -1.28 -9.92
CA GLN A 185 -4.87 -1.52 -11.21
C GLN A 185 -4.93 -3.00 -11.60
N TRP A 186 -4.63 -3.90 -10.67
CA TRP A 186 -4.71 -5.34 -10.90
C TRP A 186 -6.15 -5.80 -11.18
N TRP A 187 -7.11 -5.25 -10.45
CA TRP A 187 -8.52 -5.60 -10.65
C TRP A 187 -9.12 -5.02 -11.93
N SER A 188 -8.68 -3.85 -12.41
CA SER A 188 -9.22 -3.24 -13.63
C SER A 188 -9.00 -4.11 -14.86
N GLU A 189 -7.94 -4.93 -14.88
CA GLU A 189 -7.69 -5.91 -15.96
C GLU A 189 -8.87 -6.87 -16.16
N VAL A 190 -9.59 -7.22 -15.10
CA VAL A 190 -10.79 -8.08 -15.19
C VAL A 190 -11.88 -7.44 -16.06
N GLN A 191 -11.94 -6.12 -16.07
CA GLN A 191 -12.91 -5.33 -16.82
C GLN A 191 -12.35 -4.87 -18.18
N GLU A 192 -11.03 -4.77 -18.31
CA GLU A 192 -10.34 -4.21 -19.47
C GLU A 192 -9.81 -5.26 -20.45
N SER A 193 -9.56 -6.51 -20.03
CA SER A 193 -8.94 -7.52 -20.91
C SER A 193 -9.70 -8.86 -21.02
N GLY A 194 -9.51 -9.50 -22.18
CA GLY A 194 -10.31 -10.57 -22.76
C GLY A 194 -10.25 -11.91 -22.03
N LEU A 195 -10.91 -12.01 -20.87
CA LEU A 195 -11.36 -13.30 -20.36
C LEU A 195 -12.25 -13.96 -21.42
N ASN A 196 -11.87 -15.15 -21.86
CA ASN A 196 -12.71 -15.94 -22.75
C ASN A 196 -13.93 -16.47 -22.00
N SER A 197 -15.00 -16.78 -22.73
CA SER A 197 -16.25 -17.31 -22.16
C SER A 197 -16.08 -18.66 -21.44
N GLU A 198 -14.99 -19.38 -21.72
CA GLU A 198 -14.65 -20.65 -21.07
C GLU A 198 -13.87 -20.46 -19.75
N MET A 199 -13.47 -19.23 -19.42
CA MET A 199 -12.63 -18.89 -18.27
C MET A 199 -11.33 -19.71 -18.18
N LYS A 200 -10.77 -20.06 -19.34
CA LYS A 200 -9.50 -20.80 -19.43
C LYS A 200 -8.33 -19.85 -19.58
N PHE A 201 -7.23 -20.13 -18.89
CA PHE A 201 -5.98 -19.44 -19.14
C PHE A 201 -5.34 -20.01 -20.42
N THR A 202 -5.29 -19.21 -21.48
CA THR A 202 -4.73 -19.64 -22.78
C THR A 202 -3.26 -19.21 -22.93
N GLU A 203 -2.53 -19.84 -23.84
CA GLU A 203 -1.15 -19.48 -24.13
C GLU A 203 -1.02 -18.02 -24.58
N GLU A 204 -1.98 -17.53 -25.37
CA GLU A 204 -2.07 -16.13 -25.79
C GLU A 204 -2.11 -15.15 -24.61
N MET A 205 -2.80 -15.55 -23.52
CA MET A 205 -2.88 -14.77 -22.29
C MET A 205 -1.57 -14.77 -21.48
N SER A 206 -0.62 -15.64 -21.81
CA SER A 206 0.70 -15.69 -21.17
C SER A 206 1.72 -14.72 -21.78
N TYR A 207 1.50 -14.24 -23.01
CA TYR A 207 2.43 -13.35 -23.72
C TYR A 207 2.30 -11.89 -23.26
N GLN A 208 3.43 -11.27 -22.89
CA GLN A 208 3.51 -9.86 -22.44
C GLN A 208 2.94 -8.82 -23.42
N LYS A 209 2.87 -9.14 -24.72
CA LYS A 209 2.45 -8.23 -25.80
C LYS A 209 0.96 -7.85 -25.75
N TYR A 210 0.12 -8.58 -25.00
CA TYR A 210 -1.33 -8.47 -25.11
C TYR A 210 -2.05 -7.80 -23.93
N ASN A 211 -1.35 -7.21 -22.94
CA ASN A 211 -1.99 -6.71 -21.70
C ASN A 211 -2.97 -7.74 -21.11
N ALA A 212 -2.67 -9.02 -21.30
CA ALA A 212 -3.54 -10.09 -20.87
C ALA A 212 -3.62 -10.10 -19.34
N VAL A 213 -4.77 -10.48 -18.82
CA VAL A 213 -5.12 -10.45 -17.40
C VAL A 213 -4.09 -11.26 -16.59
N ARG A 214 -3.02 -10.62 -16.15
CA ARG A 214 -1.91 -11.26 -15.45
C ARG A 214 -2.04 -11.09 -13.95
N HIS A 215 -2.95 -10.24 -13.47
CA HIS A 215 -3.06 -9.97 -12.05
C HIS A 215 -4.19 -10.71 -11.32
N LEU A 216 -4.87 -11.65 -11.97
CA LEU A 216 -6.00 -12.38 -11.40
C LEU A 216 -5.64 -13.52 -10.44
N THR A 217 -4.45 -14.12 -10.62
CA THR A 217 -3.74 -15.14 -9.83
C THR A 217 -2.86 -15.86 -10.83
N GLN A 218 -1.59 -15.47 -10.99
CA GLN A 218 -0.74 -16.17 -11.95
C GLN A 218 -0.51 -17.59 -11.44
N ALA A 219 -1.05 -18.59 -12.12
CA ALA A 219 -0.40 -19.89 -12.15
C ALA A 219 0.96 -19.66 -12.83
N SER A 220 2.05 -20.17 -12.26
CA SER A 220 3.23 -20.35 -13.10
C SER A 220 2.83 -21.34 -14.19
N ALA A 221 2.90 -20.92 -15.44
CA ALA A 221 2.90 -21.83 -16.55
C ALA A 221 4.17 -22.69 -16.44
N CYS A 222 4.11 -23.78 -15.68
CA CYS A 222 5.03 -24.89 -15.84
C CYS A 222 4.65 -25.56 -17.16
N PHE A 223 5.30 -25.12 -18.23
CA PHE A 223 5.42 -25.94 -19.44
C PHE A 223 6.24 -27.17 -19.05
N PHE A 224 5.55 -28.28 -18.76
CA PHE A 224 6.14 -29.59 -18.89
C PHE A 224 6.20 -29.90 -20.38
N SER A 225 7.38 -29.68 -20.99
CA SER A 225 7.79 -30.49 -22.13
C SER A 225 8.57 -31.68 -21.56
N ILE A 226 7.89 -32.82 -21.47
CA ILE A 226 8.23 -34.17 -21.96
C ILE A 226 7.18 -35.12 -21.40
#